data_AF-A0A848Y4M0-F1
#
_entry.id   AF-A0A848Y4M0-F1
#
_cell.length_a   1.000
_cell.length_b   1.000
_cell.length_c   1.000
_cell.angle_alpha   90.00
_cell.angle_beta   90.00
_cell.angle_gamma   90.00
#
_symmetry.space_group_name_H-M   'P 1'
#
loop_
_entity.id
_entity.type
_entity.pdbx_description
1 polymer ?
#
loop_
_entity_poly.entity_id
_entity_poly.type
_entity_poly.pdbx_seq_one_letter_code
_entity_poly.pdbx_strand_id
1 'polypeptide(L)'
;MHRFLLASALLLAGCAVSNLAVAPAHHPASATAPTPPFSTDLSALPPASQPDLPAPLRPDNEPPTGVIGRDHGQGDHEQSSRSTAPGDLSNVLDAYLALQEALASDQFDGLAAQAQAFDDAVVVLIAAPPEGDPHFWHSQMADTDAVRIHTHALAEAPDLATARRAFGELSLPFVELVQVLGVPARYRLVRFTCGMADAPEGGVWLQRGDDAQNPFFGIAMPTCGTSEGALPASGEHMQEGHDGH
;
A
#
# COMPACT_ATOMS: atom_id res chain seq x y z
N MET A 1 -62.75 -0.65 9.36
CA MET A 1 -63.16 -2.03 9.70
C MET A 1 -62.11 -2.98 9.13
N HIS A 2 -61.41 -3.73 10.00
CA HIS A 2 -60.73 -5.03 9.78
C HIS A 2 -59.82 -5.15 8.53
N ARG A 3 -58.52 -5.44 8.67
CA ARG A 3 -57.90 -6.79 8.79
C ARG A 3 -56.37 -6.57 8.55
N PHE A 4 -55.37 -7.29 9.06
CA PHE A 4 -55.22 -8.51 9.86
C PHE A 4 -53.76 -8.53 10.39
N LEU A 5 -53.57 -8.93 11.64
CA LEU A 5 -52.28 -9.29 12.25
C LEU A 5 -51.86 -10.71 11.79
N LEU A 6 -50.59 -10.91 11.46
CA LEU A 6 -49.91 -12.22 11.32
C LEU A 6 -48.52 -12.04 11.95
N ALA A 7 -48.34 -12.36 13.23
CA ALA A 7 -48.07 -13.69 13.79
C ALA A 7 -46.64 -14.18 13.51
N SER A 8 -45.74 -13.80 14.41
CA SER A 8 -44.39 -14.34 14.58
C SER A 8 -44.43 -15.81 14.97
N ALA A 9 -43.65 -16.65 14.28
CA ALA A 9 -43.33 -18.00 14.71
C ALA A 9 -41.80 -18.14 14.80
N LEU A 10 -41.27 -18.02 16.02
CA LEU A 10 -39.91 -18.44 16.37
C LEU A 10 -39.94 -19.96 16.62
N LEU A 11 -39.22 -20.73 15.81
CA LEU A 11 -38.85 -22.12 16.10
C LEU A 11 -37.37 -22.15 16.48
N LEU A 12 -37.11 -22.33 17.77
CA LEU A 12 -35.79 -22.68 18.31
C LEU A 12 -35.58 -24.18 18.16
N ALA A 13 -34.75 -24.59 17.19
CA ALA A 13 -34.22 -25.95 17.10
C ALA A 13 -32.90 -25.99 17.88
N GLY A 14 -32.90 -26.75 18.98
CA GLY A 14 -31.71 -27.00 19.80
C GLY A 14 -30.72 -27.93 19.12
N CYS A 15 -29.45 -27.53 19.10
CA CYS A 15 -28.33 -28.42 18.81
C CYS A 15 -27.82 -28.99 20.13
N ALA A 16 -28.02 -30.29 20.32
CA ALA A 16 -27.39 -31.06 21.39
C ALA A 16 -25.91 -31.27 21.06
N VAL A 17 -25.02 -30.82 21.95
CA VAL A 17 -23.58 -31.09 21.86
C VAL A 17 -23.28 -32.27 22.78
N SER A 18 -22.93 -33.42 22.19
CA SER A 18 -22.49 -34.59 22.93
C SER A 18 -21.07 -34.38 23.45
N ASN A 19 -20.92 -34.29 24.78
CA ASN A 19 -19.65 -34.39 25.46
C ASN A 19 -19.12 -35.84 25.36
N LEU A 20 -18.03 -36.05 24.61
CA LEU A 20 -17.22 -37.26 24.76
C LEU A 20 -16.14 -37.01 25.82
N ALA A 21 -16.17 -37.87 26.84
CA ALA A 21 -15.19 -37.98 27.89
C ALA A 21 -13.82 -38.41 27.34
N VAL A 22 -12.77 -37.65 27.67
CA VAL A 22 -11.37 -38.06 27.52
C VAL A 22 -10.94 -38.75 28.81
N ALA A 23 -10.51 -40.00 28.69
CA ALA A 23 -9.89 -40.78 29.77
C ALA A 23 -8.43 -40.36 30.00
N PRO A 24 -7.88 -40.47 31.22
CA PRO A 24 -6.51 -40.08 31.52
C PRO A 24 -5.54 -41.20 31.15
N ALA A 25 -4.52 -40.88 30.35
CA ALA A 25 -3.39 -41.78 30.13
C ALA A 25 -2.32 -41.54 31.21
N HIS A 26 -2.05 -42.61 31.96
CA HIS A 26 -1.01 -42.69 32.97
C HIS A 26 0.41 -42.63 32.36
N HIS A 27 1.29 -41.86 33.02
CA HIS A 27 2.74 -41.91 32.84
C HIS A 27 3.34 -43.28 33.16
N PRO A 28 4.45 -43.63 32.51
CA PRO A 28 5.57 -44.17 33.28
C PRO A 28 6.94 -43.58 32.94
N ALA A 29 7.65 -43.29 34.03
CA ALA A 29 9.05 -43.61 34.33
C ALA A 29 10.20 -43.06 33.45
N SER A 30 10.95 -42.16 34.08
CA SER A 30 12.33 -41.78 33.79
C SER A 30 13.28 -42.96 33.67
N ALA A 31 14.13 -42.95 32.65
CA ALA A 31 15.39 -43.67 32.61
C ALA A 31 16.51 -42.69 32.25
N THR A 32 17.40 -42.45 33.21
CA THR A 32 18.61 -41.64 33.08
C THR A 32 19.65 -42.41 32.28
N ALA A 33 20.11 -41.86 31.15
CA ALA A 33 21.27 -42.34 30.42
C ALA A 33 22.44 -41.33 30.58
N PRO A 34 23.70 -41.80 30.73
CA PRO A 34 24.85 -40.94 30.95
C PRO A 34 25.29 -40.20 29.67
N THR A 35 25.59 -38.92 29.86
CA THR A 35 26.04 -37.92 28.89
C THR A 35 27.42 -38.25 28.31
N PRO A 36 27.62 -38.21 26.97
CA PRO A 36 28.97 -38.14 26.39
C PRO A 36 29.50 -36.71 26.43
N PRO A 37 30.84 -36.49 26.58
CA PRO A 37 31.40 -35.15 26.48
C PRO A 37 31.42 -34.69 25.02
N PHE A 38 30.53 -33.77 24.66
CA PHE A 38 30.65 -32.99 23.44
C PHE A 38 31.76 -31.94 23.63
N SER A 39 32.93 -32.18 23.04
CA SER A 39 33.87 -31.09 22.76
C SER A 39 33.37 -30.35 21.53
N THR A 40 32.89 -29.13 21.72
CA THR A 40 32.64 -28.18 20.63
C THR A 40 33.84 -27.25 20.55
N ASP A 41 34.59 -27.40 19.48
CA ASP A 41 35.65 -26.48 19.06
C ASP A 41 35.00 -25.13 18.73
N LEU A 42 35.32 -24.09 19.52
CA LEU A 42 34.83 -22.73 19.29
C LEU A 42 35.75 -22.05 18.27
N SER A 43 35.64 -22.48 17.01
CA SER A 43 36.17 -21.72 15.89
C SER A 43 35.32 -20.45 15.71
N ALA A 44 35.96 -19.29 15.82
CA ALA A 44 35.32 -18.00 15.62
C ALA A 44 34.75 -17.89 14.20
N LEU A 45 33.44 -17.64 14.09
CA LEU A 45 32.81 -17.28 12.82
C LEU A 45 33.43 -15.97 12.30
N PRO A 46 33.74 -15.88 10.99
CA PRO A 46 34.11 -14.59 10.39
C PRO A 46 32.91 -13.61 10.50
N PRO A 47 33.16 -12.31 10.66
CA PRO A 47 32.08 -11.33 10.71
C PRO A 47 31.30 -11.38 9.40
N ALA A 48 29.97 -11.48 9.52
CA ALA A 48 29.07 -11.35 8.40
C ALA A 48 29.23 -9.96 7.76
N SER A 49 29.62 -9.91 6.48
CA SER A 49 29.55 -8.69 5.69
C SER A 49 28.09 -8.28 5.56
N GLN A 50 27.73 -7.13 6.12
CA GLN A 50 26.40 -6.57 5.93
C GLN A 50 26.22 -6.17 4.45
N PRO A 51 25.04 -6.41 3.85
CA PRO A 51 24.73 -5.87 2.54
C PRO A 51 24.70 -4.34 2.61
N ASP A 52 25.37 -3.69 1.65
CA ASP A 52 25.50 -2.24 1.55
C ASP A 52 24.11 -1.64 1.29
N LEU A 53 23.51 -1.00 2.30
CA LEU A 53 22.22 -0.33 2.18
C LEU A 53 22.37 0.95 1.34
N PRO A 54 21.41 1.28 0.46
CA PRO A 54 21.45 2.52 -0.30
C PRO A 54 21.44 3.74 0.63
N ALA A 55 22.05 4.84 0.17
CA ALA A 55 22.33 6.06 0.91
C ALA A 55 21.23 6.61 1.86
N PRO A 56 19.91 6.55 1.55
CA PRO A 56 18.89 7.15 2.43
C PRO A 56 18.67 6.44 3.77
N LEU A 57 19.28 5.27 4.05
CA LEU A 57 19.00 4.48 5.26
C LEU A 57 20.17 4.42 6.27
N ARG A 58 21.19 5.27 6.15
CA ARG A 58 22.30 5.32 7.12
C ARG A 58 21.93 6.24 8.31
N PRO A 59 22.12 5.81 9.57
CA PRO A 59 21.86 6.67 10.73
C PRO A 59 23.00 7.70 10.91
N ASP A 60 22.64 8.98 10.95
CA ASP A 60 23.57 10.09 11.19
C ASP A 60 24.02 10.12 12.65
N ASN A 61 25.26 9.72 12.93
CA ASN A 61 25.93 9.97 14.20
C ASN A 61 27.37 10.43 13.95
N GLU A 62 27.58 11.74 13.81
CA GLU A 62 28.88 12.38 14.05
C GLU A 62 28.76 13.45 15.15
N PRO A 63 29.71 13.53 16.10
CA PRO A 63 29.74 14.58 17.12
C PRO A 63 30.41 15.86 16.57
N PRO A 64 29.94 17.07 16.95
CA PRO A 64 30.52 18.30 16.42
C PRO A 64 31.81 18.68 17.15
N THR A 65 32.90 18.81 16.40
CA THR A 65 34.09 19.55 16.85
C THR A 65 33.94 21.00 16.42
N GLY A 66 33.89 21.92 17.38
CA GLY A 66 33.68 23.35 17.14
C GLY A 66 34.91 24.08 16.62
N VAL A 67 34.68 25.06 15.75
CA VAL A 67 35.51 26.27 15.59
C VAL A 67 34.59 27.46 15.30
N ILE A 68 34.82 28.54 16.03
CA ILE A 68 34.15 29.83 15.97
C ILE A 68 34.77 30.68 14.87
N GLY A 69 33.95 31.26 13.99
CA GLY A 69 34.35 32.27 13.02
C GLY A 69 33.14 33.02 12.51
N ARG A 70 32.93 34.24 13.01
CA ARG A 70 31.85 35.15 12.64
C ARG A 70 32.44 36.27 11.78
N ASP A 71 31.96 36.43 10.56
CA ASP A 71 31.89 37.73 9.89
C ASP A 71 30.70 37.76 8.91
N HIS A 72 30.11 38.95 8.79
CA HIS A 72 28.82 39.25 8.16
C HIS A 72 29.00 39.64 6.69
N GLY A 73 28.36 38.89 5.79
CA GLY A 73 28.23 39.25 4.37
C GLY A 73 26.81 38.97 3.90
N GLN A 74 26.01 40.03 3.86
CA GLN A 74 24.64 40.11 3.35
C GLN A 74 24.58 39.56 1.92
N GLY A 75 23.79 38.51 1.71
CA GLY A 75 23.37 38.02 0.40
C GLY A 75 21.90 37.70 0.51
N ASP A 76 21.12 38.36 -0.32
CA ASP A 76 19.71 38.58 -0.10
C ASP A 76 18.91 37.28 -0.10
N HIS A 77 17.96 37.24 0.83
CA HIS A 77 16.96 36.23 0.99
C HIS A 77 16.07 36.18 -0.26
N GLU A 78 16.47 35.41 -1.27
CA GLU A 78 15.49 34.75 -2.13
C GLU A 78 15.07 33.46 -1.41
N GLN A 79 14.33 33.63 -0.31
CA GLN A 79 13.40 32.61 0.13
C GLN A 79 12.38 32.48 -1.00
N SER A 80 12.71 31.65 -1.98
CA SER A 80 11.73 31.03 -2.83
C SER A 80 10.87 30.19 -1.91
N SER A 81 9.83 30.83 -1.38
CA SER A 81 8.67 30.20 -0.81
C SER A 81 8.07 29.34 -1.92
N ARG A 82 8.65 28.16 -2.14
CA ARG A 82 7.83 27.05 -2.57
C ARG A 82 6.82 26.91 -1.47
N SER A 83 5.59 27.31 -1.76
CA SER A 83 4.45 26.80 -1.03
C SER A 83 4.65 25.28 -0.98
N THR A 84 5.05 24.75 0.16
CA THR A 84 4.97 23.31 0.38
C THR A 84 3.48 23.05 0.43
N ALA A 85 2.96 22.56 -0.69
CA ALA A 85 1.61 22.05 -0.76
C ALA A 85 1.42 21.00 0.36
N PRO A 86 0.18 20.83 0.86
CA PRO A 86 -0.24 19.63 1.60
C PRO A 86 0.40 18.37 1.01
N GLY A 87 0.80 17.42 1.88
CA GLY A 87 1.54 16.19 1.59
C GLY A 87 1.53 15.74 0.11
N ASP A 88 2.68 15.84 -0.56
CA ASP A 88 2.75 15.80 -2.03
C ASP A 88 2.30 14.44 -2.59
N LEU A 89 1.21 14.43 -3.39
CA LEU A 89 0.62 13.28 -4.11
C LEU A 89 1.68 12.39 -4.77
N SER A 90 2.70 13.04 -5.30
CA SER A 90 4.01 12.49 -5.63
C SER A 90 4.55 11.32 -4.78
N ASN A 91 4.64 11.47 -3.46
CA ASN A 91 5.15 10.43 -2.58
C ASN A 91 4.21 9.23 -2.55
N VAL A 92 2.90 9.50 -2.59
CA VAL A 92 1.85 8.48 -2.66
C VAL A 92 1.94 7.72 -3.98
N LEU A 93 2.13 8.43 -5.10
CA LEU A 93 2.32 7.84 -6.43
C LEU A 93 3.58 6.97 -6.48
N ASP A 94 4.71 7.42 -5.92
CA ASP A 94 5.94 6.64 -5.90
C ASP A 94 5.76 5.35 -5.09
N ALA A 95 5.10 5.42 -3.93
CA ALA A 95 4.79 4.24 -3.12
C ALA A 95 3.78 3.29 -3.79
N TYR A 96 2.75 3.81 -4.46
CA TYR A 96 1.80 3.01 -5.23
C TYR A 96 2.48 2.27 -6.39
N LEU A 97 3.32 2.98 -7.15
CA LEU A 97 4.03 2.38 -8.27
C LEU A 97 5.00 1.29 -7.80
N ALA A 98 5.62 1.46 -6.63
CA ALA A 98 6.44 0.40 -6.04
C ALA A 98 5.63 -0.87 -5.71
N LEU A 99 4.39 -0.74 -5.23
CA LEU A 99 3.48 -1.87 -5.03
C LEU A 99 3.10 -2.54 -6.36
N GLN A 100 2.75 -1.74 -7.36
CA GLN A 100 2.38 -2.21 -8.69
C GLN A 100 3.54 -2.98 -9.36
N GLU A 101 4.75 -2.41 -9.34
CA GLU A 101 5.95 -3.01 -9.92
C GLU A 101 6.35 -4.32 -9.20
N ALA A 102 6.23 -4.36 -7.88
CA ALA A 102 6.49 -5.56 -7.08
C ALA A 102 5.53 -6.69 -7.47
N LEU A 103 4.23 -6.42 -7.51
CA LEU A 103 3.19 -7.39 -7.89
C LEU A 103 3.31 -7.85 -9.34
N ALA A 104 3.68 -6.94 -10.25
CA ALA A 104 3.93 -7.24 -11.66
C ALA A 104 5.16 -8.14 -11.87
N SER A 105 6.07 -8.17 -10.90
CA SER A 105 7.30 -8.97 -10.91
C SER A 105 7.23 -10.20 -10.00
N ASP A 106 6.05 -10.56 -9.49
CA ASP A 106 5.83 -11.65 -8.51
C ASP A 106 6.62 -11.47 -7.19
N GLN A 107 7.04 -10.25 -6.86
CA GLN A 107 7.80 -9.96 -5.65
C GLN A 107 6.86 -9.80 -4.46
N PHE A 108 6.79 -10.83 -3.62
CA PHE A 108 5.99 -10.83 -2.40
C PHE A 108 6.79 -10.45 -1.15
N ASP A 109 8.08 -10.77 -1.12
CA ASP A 109 8.96 -10.40 -0.01
C ASP A 109 9.10 -8.88 0.09
N GLY A 110 8.85 -8.33 1.28
CA GLY A 110 8.89 -6.89 1.52
C GLY A 110 7.64 -6.11 1.11
N LEU A 111 6.67 -6.76 0.43
CA LEU A 111 5.45 -6.11 -0.04
C LEU A 111 4.63 -5.49 1.11
N ALA A 112 4.57 -6.15 2.27
CA ALA A 112 3.90 -5.61 3.45
C ALA A 112 4.49 -4.28 3.95
N ALA A 113 5.83 -4.13 3.88
CA ALA A 113 6.49 -2.88 4.26
C ALA A 113 6.22 -1.77 3.23
N GLN A 114 6.19 -2.11 1.94
CA GLN A 114 5.81 -1.17 0.88
C GLN A 114 4.35 -0.71 1.03
N ALA A 115 3.46 -1.62 1.43
CA ALA A 115 2.06 -1.32 1.68
C ALA A 115 1.90 -0.33 2.83
N GLN A 116 2.64 -0.54 3.93
CA GLN A 116 2.65 0.38 5.05
C GLN A 116 3.19 1.76 4.64
N ALA A 117 4.27 1.81 3.86
CA ALA A 117 4.82 3.07 3.36
C ALA A 117 3.82 3.83 2.47
N PHE A 118 3.02 3.11 1.68
CA PHE A 118 1.93 3.69 0.92
C PHE A 118 0.81 4.25 1.82
N ASP A 119 0.35 3.50 2.84
CA ASP A 119 -0.65 4.02 3.81
C ASP A 119 -0.15 5.27 4.53
N ASP A 120 1.10 5.26 5.00
CA ASP A 120 1.72 6.40 5.68
C ASP A 120 1.74 7.64 4.76
N ALA A 121 2.06 7.46 3.47
CA ALA A 121 2.02 8.54 2.49
C ALA A 121 0.59 9.04 2.25
N VAL A 122 -0.41 8.15 2.18
CA VAL A 122 -1.83 8.51 2.05
C VAL A 122 -2.29 9.31 3.27
N VAL A 123 -1.93 8.89 4.49
CA VAL A 123 -2.26 9.62 5.73
C VAL A 123 -1.71 11.03 5.70
N VAL A 124 -0.48 11.22 5.22
CA VAL A 124 0.14 12.55 5.08
C VAL A 124 -0.55 13.40 4.01
N LEU A 125 -0.92 12.81 2.87
CA LEU A 125 -1.65 13.48 1.79
C LEU A 125 -3.02 14.00 2.28
N ILE A 126 -3.79 13.16 2.98
CA ILE A 126 -5.15 13.52 3.41
C ILE A 126 -5.21 14.39 4.67
N ALA A 127 -4.07 14.57 5.36
CA ALA A 127 -4.00 15.42 6.56
C ALA A 127 -4.21 16.91 6.28
N ALA A 128 -4.03 17.35 5.03
CA ALA A 128 -4.27 18.73 4.64
C ALA A 128 -5.00 18.78 3.27
N PRO A 129 -6.11 19.54 3.17
CA PRO A 129 -6.86 19.67 1.92
C PRO A 129 -6.14 20.57 0.91
N PRO A 130 -6.41 20.42 -0.40
CA PRO A 130 -5.96 21.36 -1.43
C PRO A 130 -6.33 22.81 -1.11
N GLU A 131 -5.49 23.74 -1.57
CA GLU A 131 -5.73 25.17 -1.38
C GLU A 131 -7.05 25.60 -2.03
N GLY A 132 -7.86 26.37 -1.29
CA GLY A 132 -9.15 26.85 -1.78
C GLY A 132 -10.33 25.87 -1.63
N ASP A 133 -10.09 24.62 -1.20
CA ASP A 133 -11.15 23.63 -0.96
C ASP A 133 -10.98 22.88 0.37
N PRO A 134 -11.38 23.47 1.52
CA PRO A 134 -11.21 22.85 2.83
C PRO A 134 -12.07 21.58 3.04
N HIS A 135 -13.06 21.32 2.18
CA HIS A 135 -13.93 20.15 2.28
C HIS A 135 -13.59 19.05 1.26
N PHE A 136 -12.55 19.24 0.44
CA PHE A 136 -12.13 18.31 -0.58
C PHE A 136 -12.11 16.85 -0.09
N TRP A 137 -11.34 16.55 0.96
CA TRP A 137 -11.23 15.17 1.48
C TRP A 137 -12.53 14.60 2.06
N HIS A 138 -13.47 15.44 2.51
CA HIS A 138 -14.79 14.94 2.91
C HIS A 138 -15.60 14.45 1.70
N SER A 139 -15.44 15.08 0.54
CA SER A 139 -16.10 14.64 -0.70
C SER A 139 -15.47 13.37 -1.30
N GLN A 140 -14.20 13.10 -0.97
CA GLN A 140 -13.44 11.93 -1.44
C GLN A 140 -13.36 10.80 -0.39
N MET A 141 -14.14 10.90 0.70
CA MET A 141 -14.00 10.04 1.88
C MET A 141 -14.15 8.55 1.54
N ALA A 142 -15.09 8.19 0.66
CA ALA A 142 -15.32 6.81 0.25
C ALA A 142 -14.06 6.19 -0.38
N ASP A 143 -13.42 6.93 -1.31
CA ASP A 143 -12.24 6.45 -2.02
C ASP A 143 -11.02 6.43 -1.09
N THR A 144 -10.85 7.45 -0.24
CA THR A 144 -9.76 7.44 0.75
C THR A 144 -9.91 6.30 1.76
N ASP A 145 -11.13 6.01 2.21
CA ASP A 145 -11.37 4.89 3.13
C ASP A 145 -11.11 3.54 2.45
N ALA A 146 -11.61 3.37 1.23
CA ALA A 146 -11.37 2.16 0.44
C ALA A 146 -9.86 1.93 0.20
N VAL A 147 -9.14 2.98 -0.21
CA VAL A 147 -7.69 2.92 -0.40
C VAL A 147 -7.00 2.44 0.88
N ARG A 148 -7.32 3.01 2.04
CA ARG A 148 -6.67 2.61 3.29
C ARG A 148 -7.05 1.20 3.75
N ILE A 149 -8.34 0.84 3.68
CA ILE A 149 -8.82 -0.50 4.03
C ILE A 149 -8.11 -1.56 3.20
N HIS A 150 -8.02 -1.37 1.89
CA HIS A 150 -7.43 -2.34 0.99
C HIS A 150 -5.90 -2.34 1.02
N THR A 151 -5.28 -1.21 1.39
CA THR A 151 -3.84 -1.16 1.70
C THR A 151 -3.51 -2.00 2.94
N HIS A 152 -4.31 -1.90 4.02
CA HIS A 152 -4.14 -2.75 5.20
C HIS A 152 -4.33 -4.24 4.85
N ALA A 153 -5.35 -4.58 4.06
CA ALA A 153 -5.55 -5.95 3.59
C ALA A 153 -4.37 -6.47 2.74
N LEU A 154 -3.74 -5.59 1.95
CA LEU A 154 -2.54 -5.92 1.17
C LEU A 154 -1.33 -6.15 2.08
N ALA A 155 -1.16 -5.32 3.12
CA ALA A 155 -0.08 -5.45 4.10
C ALA A 155 -0.19 -6.75 4.93
N GLU A 156 -1.42 -7.18 5.23
CA GLU A 156 -1.73 -8.38 6.01
C GLU A 156 -1.87 -9.65 5.16
N ALA A 157 -1.72 -9.55 3.84
CA ALA A 157 -1.91 -10.67 2.94
C ALA A 157 -0.97 -11.84 3.29
N PRO A 158 -1.47 -13.08 3.43
CA PRO A 158 -0.65 -14.25 3.75
C PRO A 158 0.11 -14.81 2.54
N ASP A 159 -0.29 -14.43 1.33
CA ASP A 159 0.27 -14.93 0.08
C ASP A 159 0.07 -13.92 -1.07
N LEU A 160 0.82 -14.12 -2.15
CA LEU A 160 0.79 -13.26 -3.34
C LEU A 160 -0.59 -13.20 -3.99
N ALA A 161 -1.35 -14.31 -4.00
CA ALA A 161 -2.68 -14.33 -4.58
C ALA A 161 -3.65 -13.43 -3.80
N THR A 162 -3.55 -13.43 -2.47
CA THR A 162 -4.34 -12.58 -1.59
C THR A 162 -3.91 -11.12 -1.68
N ALA A 163 -2.62 -10.85 -1.79
CA ALA A 163 -2.11 -9.50 -2.03
C ALA A 163 -2.63 -8.91 -3.35
N ARG A 164 -2.70 -9.72 -4.42
CA ARG A 164 -3.25 -9.30 -5.72
C ARG A 164 -4.73 -8.96 -5.66
N ARG A 165 -5.53 -9.73 -4.92
CA ARG A 165 -6.95 -9.41 -4.70
C ARG A 165 -7.10 -8.09 -3.94
N ALA A 166 -6.32 -7.91 -2.86
CA ALA A 166 -6.32 -6.66 -2.11
C ALA A 166 -5.87 -5.47 -2.98
N PHE A 167 -4.86 -5.65 -3.84
CA PHE A 167 -4.44 -4.63 -4.80
C PHE A 167 -5.56 -4.30 -5.80
N GLY A 168 -6.33 -5.29 -6.28
CA GLY A 168 -7.49 -5.07 -7.13
C GLY A 168 -8.50 -4.12 -6.51
N GLU A 169 -8.88 -4.37 -5.26
CA GLU A 169 -9.82 -3.51 -4.52
C GLU A 169 -9.23 -2.12 -4.18
N LEU A 170 -7.90 -2.03 -3.99
CA LEU A 170 -7.17 -0.78 -3.78
C LEU A 170 -7.06 0.07 -5.06
N SER A 171 -6.82 -0.59 -6.18
CA SER A 171 -6.33 0.06 -7.40
C SER A 171 -7.33 1.01 -8.04
N LEU A 172 -8.61 0.64 -8.09
CA LEU A 172 -9.68 1.47 -8.66
C LEU A 172 -9.88 2.78 -7.88
N PRO A 173 -10.17 2.79 -6.56
CA PRO A 173 -10.39 4.04 -5.84
C PRO A 173 -9.13 4.92 -5.85
N PHE A 174 -7.92 4.33 -5.89
CA PHE A 174 -6.70 5.13 -6.04
C PHE A 174 -6.60 5.79 -7.43
N VAL A 175 -6.91 5.07 -8.50
CA VAL A 175 -6.97 5.61 -9.87
C VAL A 175 -7.98 6.75 -9.97
N GLU A 176 -9.12 6.65 -9.27
CA GLU A 176 -10.14 7.71 -9.20
C GLU A 176 -9.62 8.95 -8.45
N LEU A 177 -9.00 8.77 -7.29
CA LEU A 177 -8.38 9.87 -6.54
C LEU A 177 -7.33 10.62 -7.36
N VAL A 178 -6.47 9.90 -8.10
CA VAL A 178 -5.44 10.52 -8.95
C VAL A 178 -6.08 11.30 -10.11
N GLN A 179 -7.20 10.82 -10.68
CA GLN A 179 -7.94 11.57 -11.70
C GLN A 179 -8.50 12.88 -11.16
N VAL A 180 -9.07 12.87 -9.95
CA VAL A 180 -9.63 14.08 -9.31
C VAL A 180 -8.53 15.08 -8.94
N LEU A 181 -7.42 14.62 -8.36
CA LEU A 181 -6.29 15.49 -7.99
C LEU A 181 -5.48 15.98 -9.22
N GLY A 182 -5.51 15.20 -10.31
CA GLY A 182 -4.69 15.38 -11.49
C GLY A 182 -3.24 14.95 -11.28
N VAL A 183 -2.58 14.55 -12.37
CA VAL A 183 -1.22 14.01 -12.31
C VAL A 183 -0.18 15.13 -12.17
N PRO A 184 0.74 15.07 -11.19
CA PRO A 184 1.79 16.08 -11.06
C PRO A 184 2.69 16.09 -12.30
N ALA A 185 3.10 17.26 -12.77
CA ALA A 185 3.76 17.47 -14.08
C ALA A 185 5.02 16.61 -14.36
N ARG A 186 5.68 16.10 -13.32
CA ARG A 186 6.85 15.22 -13.47
C ARG A 186 6.50 13.77 -13.83
N TYR A 187 5.23 13.39 -13.75
CA TYR A 187 4.74 12.05 -14.05
C TYR A 187 4.04 12.03 -15.40
N ARG A 188 4.22 10.92 -16.10
CA ARG A 188 3.34 10.49 -17.18
C ARG A 188 2.79 9.13 -16.77
N LEU A 189 1.55 9.12 -16.29
CA LEU A 189 0.87 7.90 -15.84
C LEU A 189 -0.10 7.45 -16.92
N VAL A 190 -0.03 6.17 -17.24
CA VAL A 190 -0.96 5.50 -18.16
C VAL A 190 -1.89 4.63 -17.34
N ARG A 191 -3.19 4.73 -17.60
CA ARG A 191 -4.20 3.83 -17.04
C ARG A 191 -4.27 2.57 -17.91
N PHE A 192 -4.24 1.41 -17.27
CA PHE A 192 -4.40 0.12 -17.91
C PHE A 192 -5.55 -0.66 -17.28
N THR A 193 -6.13 -1.57 -18.06
CA THR A 193 -7.18 -2.49 -17.59
C THR A 193 -6.92 -3.91 -18.11
N CYS A 194 -7.24 -4.93 -17.30
CA CYS A 194 -7.07 -6.34 -17.63
C CYS A 194 -8.35 -7.14 -17.34
N GLY A 195 -9.30 -7.18 -18.28
CA GLY A 195 -10.63 -7.79 -18.07
C GLY A 195 -10.70 -9.29 -17.67
N MET A 196 -9.55 -9.97 -17.52
CA MET A 196 -9.47 -11.30 -16.88
C MET A 196 -9.24 -11.27 -15.37
N ALA A 197 -8.85 -10.12 -14.80
CA ALA A 197 -8.63 -9.96 -13.38
C ALA A 197 -9.97 -9.99 -12.63
N ASP A 198 -10.02 -10.72 -11.53
CA ASP A 198 -11.15 -10.71 -10.59
C ASP A 198 -10.99 -9.52 -9.65
N ALA A 199 -11.30 -8.34 -10.17
CA ALA A 199 -11.18 -7.05 -9.50
C ALA A 199 -12.22 -6.07 -10.07
N PRO A 200 -12.56 -5.00 -9.33
CA PRO A 200 -13.42 -3.93 -9.84
C PRO A 200 -12.99 -3.43 -11.23
N GLU A 201 -13.97 -3.18 -12.10
CA GLU A 201 -13.77 -2.76 -13.50
C GLU A 201 -12.85 -3.69 -14.34
N GLY A 202 -12.69 -4.95 -13.93
CA GLY A 202 -11.77 -5.87 -14.61
C GLY A 202 -10.31 -5.50 -14.36
N GLY A 203 -9.98 -5.03 -13.15
CA GLY A 203 -8.60 -4.79 -12.72
C GLY A 203 -7.94 -3.64 -13.47
N VAL A 204 -8.03 -2.45 -12.88
CA VAL A 204 -7.41 -1.23 -13.38
C VAL A 204 -6.09 -0.96 -12.65
N TRP A 205 -5.12 -0.30 -13.28
CA TRP A 205 -3.94 0.18 -12.56
C TRP A 205 -3.31 1.39 -13.27
N LEU A 206 -2.48 2.12 -12.52
CA LEU A 206 -1.59 3.14 -13.07
C LEU A 206 -0.16 2.59 -13.17
N GLN A 207 0.51 3.00 -14.23
CA GLN A 207 1.89 2.61 -14.48
C GLN A 207 2.66 3.72 -15.19
N ARG A 208 3.99 3.68 -15.11
CA ARG A 208 4.91 4.43 -15.98
C ARG A 208 5.22 3.66 -17.28
N GLY A 209 5.25 4.37 -18.39
CA GLY A 209 5.54 3.78 -19.71
C GLY A 209 4.31 3.13 -20.35
N ASP A 210 4.47 2.72 -21.62
CA ASP A 210 3.36 2.29 -22.46
C ASP A 210 3.24 0.76 -22.60
N ASP A 211 4.26 0.00 -22.18
CA ASP A 211 4.28 -1.46 -22.23
C ASP A 211 3.66 -2.05 -20.96
N ALA A 212 2.52 -2.73 -21.05
CA ALA A 212 1.82 -3.27 -19.89
C ALA A 212 2.72 -4.14 -18.98
N GLN A 213 2.67 -3.89 -17.67
CA GLN A 213 3.27 -4.70 -16.61
C GLN A 213 2.17 -5.08 -15.62
N ASN A 214 1.52 -6.21 -15.87
CA ASN A 214 0.27 -6.59 -15.19
C ASN A 214 0.51 -6.99 -13.71
N PRO A 215 -0.01 -6.24 -12.72
CA PRO A 215 0.16 -6.58 -11.30
C PRO A 215 -0.70 -7.78 -10.84
N PHE A 216 -1.79 -8.09 -11.54
CA PHE A 216 -2.73 -9.16 -11.18
C PHE A 216 -2.25 -10.56 -11.56
N PHE A 217 -1.41 -10.65 -12.59
CA PHE A 217 -0.89 -11.93 -13.09
C PHE A 217 0.64 -11.99 -13.11
N GLY A 218 1.30 -10.85 -12.94
CA GLY A 218 2.76 -10.70 -12.91
C GLY A 218 3.45 -11.41 -14.07
N ILE A 219 4.49 -12.20 -13.77
CA ILE A 219 5.34 -12.79 -14.80
C ILE A 219 4.61 -13.85 -15.65
N ALA A 220 3.46 -14.34 -15.20
CA ALA A 220 2.67 -15.31 -15.95
C ALA A 220 1.98 -14.68 -17.16
N MET A 221 1.53 -13.43 -17.05
CA MET A 221 0.88 -12.67 -18.14
C MET A 221 1.28 -11.19 -18.10
N PRO A 222 2.57 -10.86 -18.23
CA PRO A 222 3.07 -9.51 -17.96
C PRO A 222 2.49 -8.48 -18.91
N THR A 223 2.29 -8.86 -20.18
CA THR A 223 1.78 -7.98 -21.24
C THR A 223 0.25 -7.98 -21.35
N CYS A 224 -0.46 -8.68 -20.45
CA CYS A 224 -1.91 -8.65 -20.48
C CYS A 224 -2.39 -7.33 -19.90
N GLY A 225 -2.91 -6.46 -20.75
CA GLY A 225 -3.39 -5.14 -20.34
C GLY A 225 -3.71 -4.32 -21.56
N THR A 226 -4.80 -3.56 -21.51
CA THR A 226 -5.13 -2.58 -22.53
C THR A 226 -4.86 -1.20 -21.95
N SER A 227 -4.00 -0.42 -22.61
CA SER A 227 -3.78 0.99 -22.27
C SER A 227 -5.03 1.79 -22.62
N GLU A 228 -5.57 2.54 -21.67
CA GLU A 228 -6.70 3.45 -21.85
C GLU A 228 -6.25 4.90 -22.09
N GLY A 229 -4.94 5.15 -22.03
CA GLY A 229 -4.33 6.45 -22.30
C GLY A 229 -3.68 7.08 -21.08
N ALA A 230 -3.03 8.21 -21.30
CA ALA A 230 -2.42 8.99 -20.24
C ALA A 230 -3.49 9.74 -19.44
N LEU A 231 -3.34 9.79 -18.12
CA LEU A 231 -4.18 10.62 -17.26
C LEU A 231 -3.86 12.12 -17.43
N PRO A 232 -4.85 13.01 -17.24
CA PRO A 232 -4.65 14.46 -17.36
C PRO A 232 -3.73 15.01 -16.27
N ALA A 233 -2.96 16.04 -16.59
CA ALA A 233 -2.12 16.70 -15.60
C ALA A 233 -2.96 17.56 -14.63
N SER A 234 -2.41 17.84 -13.45
CA SER A 234 -3.03 18.77 -12.48
C SER A 234 -3.31 20.13 -13.14
N GLY A 235 -4.58 20.55 -13.14
CA GLY A 235 -5.02 21.82 -13.72
C GLY A 235 -5.60 21.74 -15.15
N GLU A 236 -5.66 20.56 -15.77
CA GLU A 236 -6.31 20.34 -17.08
C GLU A 236 -7.77 19.89 -16.98
N HIS A 237 -8.44 20.04 -15.83
CA HIS A 237 -9.85 19.64 -15.68
C HIS A 237 -10.79 20.38 -16.64
N MET A 238 -11.16 19.67 -17.70
CA MET A 238 -12.34 19.78 -18.57
C MET A 238 -12.69 21.18 -19.13
N GLN A 239 -12.04 21.53 -20.24
CA GLN A 239 -12.65 22.34 -21.29
C GLN A 239 -13.37 21.42 -22.31
N GLU A 240 -14.31 20.58 -21.87
CA GLU A 240 -15.22 19.87 -22.77
C GLU A 240 -16.66 20.29 -22.43
N GLY A 241 -17.23 21.16 -23.26
CA GLY A 241 -18.65 21.54 -23.15
C GLY A 241 -19.00 23.00 -23.45
N HIS A 242 -18.37 23.65 -24.43
CA HIS A 242 -18.97 24.84 -25.04
C HIS A 242 -18.62 24.91 -26.53
N ASP A 243 -19.23 24.04 -27.33
CA ASP A 243 -19.38 24.27 -28.76
C ASP A 243 -20.85 24.06 -29.14
N GLY A 244 -21.36 25.05 -29.87
CA GLY A 244 -22.78 25.37 -29.98
C GLY A 244 -23.67 24.38 -30.74
N HIS A 245 -24.96 24.43 -30.40
CA HIS A 245 -26.02 24.75 -31.36
C HIS A 245 -27.18 25.49 -30.67
#